data_AF-A0A8D1F5F3-F1
#
_entry.id   AF-A0A8D1F5F3-F1
#
_cell.length_a   1.000
_cell.length_b   1.000
_cell.length_c   1.000
_cell.angle_alpha   90.00
_cell.angle_beta   90.00
_cell.angle_gamma   90.00
#
_symmetry.space_group_name_H-M   'P 1'
#
loop_
_entity.id
_entity.type
_entity.pdbx_description
1 polymer ?
#
loop_
_entity_poly.entity_id
_entity_poly.type
_entity_poly.pdbx_seq_one_letter_code
_entity_poly.pdbx_strand_id
1 'polypeptide(L)'
;MSTVVKLISFKHFWVFSGSEVCFPRLGCFSDDAPWAGIVERPLKILPWDPKDVNTRFLLYTNENQDNYQELVADPSTITDSNFRMDRKTRFIIHGFIDKGEEDWLSNICKNLFKVESVNCICVDWKGGSRTGYTQASQNIRIVGAEVAYFVEVLKSSLGYSPSNVHVIGHSLGSHAAGEAGRRTNGTIERITGLDPAEPCFQGTPELVRLDPSDAKFVDVIHTDAAPIIPNLGFGMSQTVGHLDFFPNGGKEMPGCQKNILSQIVDIDGIWEGTRDFVACNHLRSYKYYADSILNPDGFAGFPCDSYNVFTANKCFPCPSEGCPQMGHYADRFPGKTNGVSQVFYLNTGDASNFARWRYKVSVTLSGKKVTGHILVSLFGNEGNSRQYEIYKGTLQPDNTHSNEFDSDVEVGDLQKVKFIWYNNVINPTLPRVGASKITVERNDGKVYDFCSQETVREEVLLTLNPC
;
A
#
# COMPACT_ATOMS: atom_id res chain seq x y z
N MET A 1 71.28 -33.41 11.21
CA MET A 1 70.96 -31.99 11.48
C MET A 1 69.77 -31.61 10.62
N SER A 2 68.59 -31.60 11.24
CA SER A 2 67.36 -31.07 10.64
C SER A 2 67.38 -29.55 10.72
N THR A 3 66.94 -28.87 9.66
CA THR A 3 66.49 -27.48 9.78
C THR A 3 65.20 -27.34 8.98
N VAL A 4 64.10 -27.37 9.72
CA VAL A 4 62.74 -27.08 9.24
C VAL A 4 62.63 -25.57 9.07
N VAL A 5 62.43 -25.09 7.85
CA VAL A 5 62.07 -23.69 7.60
C VAL A 5 60.54 -23.58 7.63
N LYS A 6 60.01 -22.95 8.68
CA LYS A 6 58.60 -22.54 8.76
C LYS A 6 58.39 -21.35 7.82
N LEU A 7 57.63 -21.56 6.74
CA LEU A 7 57.02 -20.48 5.97
C LEU A 7 55.73 -20.05 6.67
N ILE A 8 55.78 -18.91 7.36
CA ILE A 8 54.60 -18.24 7.90
C ILE A 8 53.96 -17.46 6.76
N SER A 9 52.83 -17.95 6.25
CA SER A 9 51.97 -17.21 5.31
C SER A 9 51.18 -16.15 6.07
N PHE A 10 51.67 -14.91 6.10
CA PHE A 10 50.86 -13.76 6.50
C PHE A 10 49.83 -13.47 5.39
N LYS A 11 48.58 -13.95 5.57
CA LYS A 11 47.44 -13.37 4.86
C LYS A 11 47.19 -11.98 5.43
N HIS A 12 47.69 -10.95 4.75
CA HIS A 12 47.23 -9.58 4.96
C HIS A 12 45.77 -9.50 4.52
N PHE A 13 44.84 -9.59 5.48
CA PHE A 13 43.50 -9.04 5.28
C PHE A 13 43.64 -7.51 5.26
N TRP A 14 43.64 -6.93 4.07
CA TRP A 14 43.44 -5.50 3.91
C TRP A 14 42.00 -5.20 4.30
N VAL A 15 41.78 -4.81 5.55
CA VAL A 15 40.54 -4.14 5.96
C VAL A 15 40.64 -2.72 5.38
N PHE A 16 40.00 -2.49 4.24
CA PHE A 16 39.77 -1.13 3.75
C PHE A 16 38.80 -0.45 4.72
N SER A 17 39.32 0.42 5.59
CA SER A 17 38.52 1.30 6.46
C SER A 17 37.53 2.08 5.60
N GLY A 18 36.24 2.10 5.95
CA GLY A 18 35.27 3.00 5.31
C GLY A 18 35.61 4.47 5.53
N SER A 19 35.07 5.29 4.65
CA SER A 19 35.09 6.75 4.78
C SER A 19 33.89 7.21 5.61
N GLU A 20 34.02 8.36 6.29
CA GLU A 20 32.96 8.95 7.10
C GLU A 20 32.84 10.44 6.81
N VAL A 21 31.60 10.94 6.79
CA VAL A 21 31.28 12.38 6.73
C VAL A 21 30.37 12.75 7.89
N CYS A 22 30.63 13.88 8.54
CA CYS A 22 29.85 14.38 9.65
C CYS A 22 29.25 15.74 9.34
N PHE A 23 27.97 15.92 9.67
CA PHE A 23 27.26 17.17 9.49
C PHE A 23 26.82 17.75 10.84
N PRO A 24 26.88 19.08 11.01
CA PRO A 24 26.30 19.72 12.18
C PRO A 24 24.84 19.27 12.37
N ARG A 25 24.46 18.98 13.63
CA ARG A 25 23.14 18.47 14.06
C ARG A 25 22.82 17.02 13.70
N LEU A 26 23.21 16.54 12.51
CA LEU A 26 22.79 15.21 12.01
C LEU A 26 23.72 14.04 12.39
N GLY A 27 24.93 14.37 12.86
CA GLY A 27 25.94 13.38 13.22
C GLY A 27 26.73 12.88 12.01
N CYS A 28 27.28 11.67 12.12
CA CYS A 28 28.18 11.09 11.13
C CYS A 28 27.53 9.95 10.34
N PHE A 29 27.98 9.79 9.10
CA PHE A 29 27.53 8.80 8.14
C PHE A 29 28.75 8.16 7.50
N SER A 30 28.88 6.83 7.64
CA SER A 30 29.94 6.05 7.00
C SER A 30 29.44 5.27 5.79
N ASP A 31 30.37 4.86 4.93
CA ASP A 31 30.18 3.89 3.84
C ASP A 31 30.59 2.45 4.24
N ASP A 32 30.71 2.20 5.55
CA ASP A 32 30.92 0.86 6.08
C ASP A 32 29.68 0.00 5.92
N ALA A 33 29.87 -1.33 5.96
CA ALA A 33 28.75 -2.25 6.01
C ALA A 33 27.87 -1.98 7.26
N PRO A 34 26.54 -2.04 7.15
CA PRO A 34 25.77 -2.49 5.99
C PRO A 34 25.35 -1.38 5.01
N TRP A 35 25.83 -0.14 5.17
CA TRP A 35 25.41 0.99 4.32
C TRP A 35 25.90 0.88 2.87
N ALA A 36 27.05 0.22 2.69
CA ALA A 36 27.63 -0.13 1.40
C ALA A 36 28.57 -1.35 1.53
N GLY A 37 29.10 -1.82 0.40
CA GLY A 37 30.06 -2.94 0.35
C GLY A 37 29.46 -4.30 0.71
N ILE A 38 28.13 -4.43 0.64
CA ILE A 38 27.39 -5.69 0.79
C ILE A 38 26.78 -6.09 -0.57
N VAL A 39 26.25 -7.31 -0.68
CA VAL A 39 25.70 -7.84 -1.94
C VAL A 39 24.57 -6.97 -2.46
N GLU A 40 23.69 -6.53 -1.57
CA GLU A 40 22.50 -5.73 -1.89
C GLU A 40 22.86 -4.26 -2.20
N ARG A 41 24.01 -3.77 -1.71
CA ARG A 41 24.49 -2.37 -1.85
C ARG A 41 26.01 -2.35 -2.08
N PRO A 42 26.50 -2.73 -3.28
CA PRO A 42 27.93 -2.98 -3.49
C PRO A 42 28.77 -1.69 -3.55
N LEU A 43 28.19 -0.57 -4.00
CA LEU A 43 28.93 0.69 -4.19
C LEU A 43 29.15 1.42 -2.87
N LYS A 44 30.41 1.68 -2.52
CA LYS A 44 30.81 2.55 -1.40
C LYS A 44 30.66 4.01 -1.80
N ILE A 45 29.56 4.61 -1.35
CA ILE A 45 29.20 6.00 -1.60
C ILE A 45 28.64 6.61 -0.32
N LEU A 46 29.06 7.84 -0.02
CA LEU A 46 28.57 8.61 1.11
C LEU A 46 27.34 9.44 0.71
N PRO A 47 26.44 9.75 1.66
CA PRO A 47 25.37 10.71 1.40
C PRO A 47 25.94 12.10 1.10
N TRP A 48 25.18 12.88 0.34
CA TRP A 48 25.49 14.29 0.08
C TRP A 48 25.37 15.18 1.31
N ASP A 49 25.93 16.38 1.21
CA ASP A 49 25.77 17.43 2.22
C ASP A 49 24.28 17.83 2.36
N PRO A 50 23.75 18.05 3.58
CA PRO A 50 22.38 18.51 3.78
C PRO A 50 21.98 19.72 2.94
N LYS A 51 22.91 20.64 2.65
CA LYS A 51 22.64 21.79 1.78
C LYS A 51 22.39 21.40 0.31
N ASP A 52 22.99 20.30 -0.15
CA ASP A 52 22.88 19.81 -1.51
C ASP A 52 21.66 18.90 -1.66
N VAL A 53 21.32 18.12 -0.62
CA VAL A 53 20.04 17.41 -0.53
C VAL A 53 18.87 18.39 -0.48
N ASN A 54 19.06 19.51 0.24
CA ASN A 54 18.12 20.62 0.37
C ASN A 54 16.71 20.15 0.79
N THR A 55 16.64 19.43 1.91
CA THR A 55 15.36 18.98 2.48
C THR A 55 14.54 20.17 2.98
N ARG A 56 13.30 20.30 2.50
CA ARG A 56 12.37 21.38 2.85
C ARG A 56 11.11 20.81 3.51
N PHE A 57 10.61 21.50 4.53
CA PHE A 57 9.41 21.11 5.26
C PHE A 57 8.27 22.08 4.93
N LEU A 58 7.31 21.65 4.12
CA LEU A 58 6.25 22.49 3.59
C LEU A 58 4.95 22.21 4.36
N LEU A 59 4.61 23.10 5.30
CA LEU A 59 3.43 22.96 6.16
C LEU A 59 2.16 23.43 5.47
N TYR A 60 1.18 22.55 5.43
CA TYR A 60 -0.22 22.83 5.15
C TYR A 60 -1.05 22.50 6.40
N THR A 61 -2.01 23.36 6.73
CA THR A 61 -3.03 23.07 7.74
C THR A 61 -4.41 23.31 7.18
N ASN A 62 -5.46 23.02 7.95
CA ASN A 62 -6.84 23.36 7.58
C ASN A 62 -7.01 24.86 7.26
N GLU A 63 -6.16 25.73 7.82
CA GLU A 63 -6.18 27.19 7.66
C GLU A 63 -5.42 27.68 6.41
N ASN A 64 -4.46 26.91 5.87
CA ASN A 64 -3.68 27.26 4.67
C ASN A 64 -3.56 26.07 3.69
N GLN A 65 -4.69 25.58 3.19
CA GLN A 65 -4.76 24.33 2.42
C GLN A 65 -4.09 24.39 1.03
N ASP A 66 -4.01 25.59 0.43
CA ASP A 66 -3.50 25.75 -0.94
C ASP A 66 -2.07 26.29 -1.02
N ASN A 67 -1.58 26.94 0.04
CA ASN A 67 -0.26 27.56 0.07
C ASN A 67 0.50 27.10 1.31
N TYR A 68 1.68 26.52 1.11
CA TYR A 68 2.51 26.06 2.21
C TYR A 68 3.12 27.23 2.99
N GLN A 69 3.41 26.99 4.26
CA GLN A 69 4.39 27.75 5.03
C GLN A 69 5.66 26.89 5.13
N GLU A 70 6.79 27.43 4.71
CA GLU A 70 8.06 26.70 4.78
C GLU A 70 8.61 26.76 6.21
N LEU A 71 8.80 25.60 6.81
CA LEU A 71 9.33 25.46 8.16
C LEU A 71 10.80 25.12 8.13
N VAL A 72 11.50 25.60 9.14
CA VAL A 72 12.82 25.10 9.54
C VAL A 72 12.63 24.36 10.87
N ALA A 73 13.51 23.43 11.21
CA ALA A 73 13.56 22.82 12.54
C ALA A 73 14.06 23.83 13.60
N ASP A 74 13.36 24.95 13.73
CA ASP A 74 13.60 26.04 14.65
C ASP A 74 12.28 26.43 15.35
N PRO A 75 12.25 26.50 16.70
CA PRO A 75 11.02 26.75 17.44
C PRO A 75 10.28 28.04 17.07
N SER A 76 11.00 29.10 16.68
CA SER A 76 10.39 30.37 16.30
C SER A 76 9.62 30.23 14.99
N THR A 77 10.23 29.62 13.97
CA THR A 77 9.56 29.39 12.66
C THR A 77 8.32 28.52 12.78
N ILE A 78 8.34 27.53 13.67
CA ILE A 78 7.20 26.65 13.92
C ILE A 78 6.09 27.43 14.64
N THR A 79 6.42 28.22 15.66
CA THR A 79 5.45 28.99 16.46
C THR A 79 4.82 30.15 15.67
N ASP A 80 5.57 30.76 14.76
CA ASP A 80 5.10 31.85 13.89
C ASP A 80 4.25 31.36 12.70
N SER A 81 4.18 30.04 12.50
CA SER A 81 3.37 29.40 11.46
C SER A 81 1.96 29.04 11.97
N ASN A 82 1.16 28.42 11.10
CA ASN A 82 -0.14 27.85 11.45
C ASN A 82 -0.04 26.50 12.20
N PHE A 83 1.16 26.02 12.53
CA PHE A 83 1.32 24.75 13.24
C PHE A 83 0.56 24.75 14.56
N ARG A 84 -0.20 23.68 14.81
CA ARG A 84 -1.05 23.53 16.00
C ARG A 84 -0.59 22.38 16.87
N MET A 85 -0.19 22.70 18.10
CA MET A 85 0.31 21.74 19.10
C MET A 85 -0.76 20.75 19.58
N ASP A 86 -2.03 21.10 19.44
CA ASP A 86 -3.21 20.32 19.83
C ASP A 86 -3.74 19.40 18.70
N ARG A 87 -3.05 19.33 17.57
CA ARG A 87 -3.40 18.47 16.41
C ARG A 87 -2.35 17.39 16.19
N LYS A 88 -2.74 16.29 15.55
CA LYS A 88 -1.77 15.32 15.00
C LYS A 88 -0.96 15.95 13.87
N THR A 89 0.24 15.43 13.65
CA THR A 89 1.14 15.87 12.57
C THR A 89 1.41 14.70 11.64
N ARG A 90 1.23 14.91 10.34
CA ARG A 90 1.48 13.92 9.30
C ARG A 90 2.55 14.42 8.35
N PHE A 91 3.71 13.77 8.36
CA PHE A 91 4.74 14.01 7.36
C PHE A 91 4.44 13.17 6.12
N ILE A 92 4.64 13.72 4.93
CA ILE A 92 4.53 13.01 3.66
C ILE A 92 5.86 13.15 2.93
N ILE A 93 6.57 12.03 2.75
CA ILE A 93 7.90 11.99 2.15
C ILE A 93 7.80 11.29 0.80
N HIS A 94 8.20 11.98 -0.26
CA HIS A 94 8.20 11.40 -1.60
C HIS A 94 9.38 10.47 -1.84
N GLY A 95 9.29 9.66 -2.89
CA GLY A 95 10.43 8.98 -3.50
C GLY A 95 10.51 9.35 -4.97
N PHE A 96 10.30 8.37 -5.85
CA PHE A 96 10.14 8.61 -7.30
C PHE A 96 8.99 9.59 -7.55
N ILE A 97 9.21 10.60 -8.39
CA ILE A 97 8.17 11.54 -8.83
C ILE A 97 8.10 11.44 -10.35
N ASP A 98 6.98 10.92 -10.85
CA ASP A 98 6.71 10.90 -12.29
C ASP A 98 6.27 12.30 -12.77
N LYS A 99 6.41 12.53 -14.07
CA LYS A 99 6.00 13.79 -14.70
C LYS A 99 4.48 13.97 -14.57
N GLY A 100 4.06 15.11 -14.01
CA GLY A 100 2.63 15.43 -13.82
C GLY A 100 2.04 14.92 -12.50
N GLU A 101 2.84 14.29 -11.62
CA GLU A 101 2.44 13.84 -10.30
C GLU A 101 2.98 14.77 -9.18
N GLU A 102 3.53 15.94 -9.49
CA GLU A 102 4.24 16.80 -8.53
C GLU A 102 3.38 17.25 -7.32
N ASP A 103 2.07 17.27 -7.48
CA ASP A 103 1.10 17.73 -6.47
C ASP A 103 0.50 16.58 -5.62
N TRP A 104 0.92 15.32 -5.79
CA TRP A 104 0.29 14.19 -5.09
C TRP A 104 0.37 14.32 -3.55
N LEU A 105 1.45 14.90 -3.02
CA LEU A 105 1.63 15.09 -1.58
C LEU A 105 0.61 16.09 -1.03
N SER A 106 0.46 17.24 -1.69
CA SER A 106 -0.49 18.27 -1.28
C SER A 106 -1.94 17.81 -1.48
N ASN A 107 -2.22 16.98 -2.49
CA ASN A 107 -3.52 16.34 -2.67
C ASN A 107 -3.89 15.41 -1.51
N ILE A 108 -2.94 14.64 -0.97
CA ILE A 108 -3.17 13.88 0.27
C ILE A 108 -3.50 14.82 1.42
N CYS A 109 -2.75 15.91 1.62
CA CYS A 109 -3.08 16.91 2.65
C CYS A 109 -4.51 17.45 2.49
N LYS A 110 -4.91 17.80 1.27
CA LYS A 110 -6.27 18.28 0.97
C LYS A 110 -7.35 17.25 1.29
N ASN A 111 -7.09 15.96 1.08
CA ASN A 111 -8.02 14.90 1.49
C ASN A 111 -8.08 14.76 3.01
N LEU A 112 -6.95 14.86 3.73
CA LEU A 112 -6.92 14.82 5.19
C LEU A 112 -7.75 15.96 5.80
N PHE A 113 -7.66 17.18 5.25
CA PHE A 113 -8.42 18.33 5.75
C PHE A 113 -9.94 18.19 5.63
N LYS A 114 -10.44 17.26 4.79
CA LYS A 114 -11.87 16.96 4.68
C LYS A 114 -12.40 16.10 5.82
N VAL A 115 -11.53 15.36 6.52
CA VAL A 115 -11.93 14.36 7.52
C VAL A 115 -11.36 14.60 8.91
N GLU A 116 -10.32 15.42 9.03
CA GLU A 116 -9.70 15.75 10.32
C GLU A 116 -9.02 17.12 10.33
N SER A 117 -8.69 17.57 11.54
CA SER A 117 -7.86 18.75 11.74
C SER A 117 -6.41 18.35 12.06
N VAL A 118 -5.47 18.71 11.20
CA VAL A 118 -4.12 18.11 11.17
C VAL A 118 -3.06 19.11 10.68
N ASN A 119 -1.83 18.96 11.18
CA ASN A 119 -0.65 19.58 10.55
C ASN A 119 -0.13 18.61 9.48
N CYS A 120 -0.19 18.99 8.21
CA CYS A 120 0.32 18.16 7.12
C CYS A 120 1.63 18.76 6.59
N ILE A 121 2.74 18.03 6.69
CA ILE A 121 4.07 18.53 6.30
C ILE A 121 4.56 17.71 5.11
N CYS A 122 4.60 18.31 3.92
CA CYS A 122 5.23 17.70 2.76
C CYS A 122 6.75 17.87 2.87
N VAL A 123 7.50 16.78 2.76
CA VAL A 123 8.97 16.78 2.82
C VAL A 123 9.50 16.72 1.39
N ASP A 124 9.96 17.87 0.89
CA ASP A 124 10.55 18.02 -0.44
C ASP A 124 12.07 17.84 -0.34
N TRP A 125 12.60 16.83 -1.02
CA TRP A 125 14.04 16.54 -1.07
C TRP A 125 14.51 16.31 -2.51
N LYS A 126 13.86 16.97 -3.48
CA LYS A 126 14.19 16.88 -4.92
C LYS A 126 15.67 17.17 -5.21
N GLY A 127 16.33 18.01 -4.40
CA GLY A 127 17.76 18.28 -4.50
C GLY A 127 18.61 17.01 -4.37
N GLY A 128 18.29 16.14 -3.40
CA GLY A 128 18.98 14.87 -3.19
C GLY A 128 18.40 13.68 -3.94
N SER A 129 17.17 13.78 -4.48
CA SER A 129 16.52 12.68 -5.18
C SER A 129 16.85 12.65 -6.68
N ARG A 130 17.09 13.79 -7.34
CA ARG A 130 17.35 13.86 -8.79
C ARG A 130 18.84 13.62 -9.12
N THR A 131 19.27 12.39 -8.94
CA THR A 131 20.66 11.90 -9.11
C THR A 131 20.64 10.39 -9.34
N GLY A 132 21.76 9.74 -9.61
CA GLY A 132 21.82 8.28 -9.74
C GLY A 132 21.16 7.54 -8.57
N TYR A 133 20.49 6.43 -8.84
CA TYR A 133 19.62 5.72 -7.90
C TYR A 133 20.37 5.32 -6.62
N THR A 134 21.61 4.84 -6.76
CA THR A 134 22.42 4.45 -5.60
C THR A 134 22.76 5.64 -4.72
N GLN A 135 23.02 6.81 -5.31
CA GLN A 135 23.25 8.05 -4.57
C GLN A 135 21.99 8.57 -3.89
N ALA A 136 20.85 8.57 -4.59
CA ALA A 136 19.55 8.88 -4.00
C ALA A 136 19.26 7.95 -2.80
N SER A 137 19.57 6.66 -2.93
CA SER A 137 19.45 5.65 -1.87
C SER A 137 20.37 5.89 -0.67
N GLN A 138 21.47 6.64 -0.82
CA GLN A 138 22.25 7.10 0.34
C GLN A 138 21.69 8.41 0.91
N ASN A 139 21.24 9.32 0.06
CA ASN A 139 20.71 10.62 0.46
C ASN A 139 19.46 10.51 1.34
N ILE A 140 18.68 9.42 1.25
CA ILE A 140 17.58 9.14 2.20
C ILE A 140 18.05 9.15 3.67
N ARG A 141 19.33 8.84 3.95
CA ARG A 141 19.88 8.88 5.31
C ARG A 141 19.91 10.30 5.86
N ILE A 142 20.14 11.28 5.00
CA ILE A 142 20.09 12.72 5.35
C ILE A 142 18.65 13.15 5.56
N VAL A 143 17.75 12.77 4.66
CA VAL A 143 16.32 13.10 4.76
C VAL A 143 15.72 12.54 6.05
N GLY A 144 15.98 11.27 6.37
CA GLY A 144 15.54 10.65 7.62
C GLY A 144 16.15 11.31 8.87
N ALA A 145 17.41 11.72 8.80
CA ALA A 145 18.05 12.46 9.89
C ALA A 145 17.44 13.86 10.11
N GLU A 146 17.12 14.59 9.04
CA GLU A 146 16.46 15.91 9.11
C GLU A 146 15.04 15.78 9.67
N VAL A 147 14.26 14.78 9.25
CA VAL A 147 12.91 14.52 9.80
C VAL A 147 13.00 14.15 11.28
N ALA A 148 13.93 13.27 11.69
CA ALA A 148 14.13 12.93 13.09
C ALA A 148 14.54 14.15 13.93
N TYR A 149 15.41 15.01 13.39
CA TYR A 149 15.80 16.24 14.05
C TYR A 149 14.62 17.19 14.22
N PHE A 150 13.76 17.34 13.21
CA PHE A 150 12.52 18.13 13.30
C PHE A 150 11.61 17.60 14.42
N VAL A 151 11.39 16.28 14.48
CA VAL A 151 10.59 15.64 15.54
C VAL A 151 11.20 15.87 16.92
N GLU A 152 12.52 15.81 17.05
CA GLU A 152 13.20 16.08 18.32
C GLU A 152 13.07 17.56 18.73
N VAL A 153 13.10 18.52 17.79
CA VAL A 153 12.82 19.94 18.09
C VAL A 153 11.39 20.13 18.59
N LEU A 154 10.40 19.53 17.91
CA LEU A 154 8.99 19.54 18.35
C LEU A 154 8.86 19.02 19.78
N LYS A 155 9.51 17.91 20.11
CA LYS A 155 9.49 17.29 21.43
C LYS A 155 10.21 18.11 22.49
N SER A 156 11.48 18.44 22.26
CA SER A 156 12.36 19.06 23.25
C SER A 156 12.03 20.53 23.50
N SER A 157 11.64 21.26 22.47
CA SER A 157 11.45 22.72 22.53
C SER A 157 9.99 23.11 22.71
N LEU A 158 9.04 22.34 22.14
CA LEU A 158 7.61 22.66 22.21
C LEU A 158 6.81 21.70 23.10
N GLY A 159 7.40 20.59 23.57
CA GLY A 159 6.70 19.58 24.37
C GLY A 159 5.71 18.74 23.54
N TYR A 160 5.87 18.70 22.21
CA TYR A 160 5.01 17.91 21.33
C TYR A 160 5.44 16.44 21.31
N SER A 161 4.58 15.54 21.79
CA SER A 161 4.92 14.11 21.84
C SER A 161 5.09 13.50 20.43
N PRO A 162 6.14 12.69 20.17
CA PRO A 162 6.26 11.88 18.96
C PRO A 162 5.08 10.92 18.73
N SER A 163 4.31 10.60 19.78
CA SER A 163 3.06 9.82 19.67
C SER A 163 1.94 10.54 18.90
N ASN A 164 2.12 11.83 18.58
CA ASN A 164 1.21 12.60 17.73
C ASN A 164 1.68 12.65 16.26
N VAL A 165 2.81 12.01 15.93
CA VAL A 165 3.44 12.04 14.61
C VAL A 165 3.13 10.76 13.83
N HIS A 166 2.69 10.92 12.59
CA HIS A 166 2.61 9.86 11.58
C HIS A 166 3.50 10.26 10.40
N VAL A 167 4.43 9.40 9.97
CA VAL A 167 5.24 9.61 8.76
C VAL A 167 4.75 8.68 7.64
N ILE A 168 4.34 9.25 6.52
CA ILE A 168 3.90 8.54 5.33
C ILE A 168 5.02 8.67 4.30
N GLY A 169 5.63 7.55 3.91
CA GLY A 169 6.74 7.56 2.95
C GLY A 169 6.43 6.70 1.73
N HIS A 170 6.57 7.26 0.54
CA HIS A 170 6.41 6.53 -0.73
C HIS A 170 7.75 6.17 -1.35
N SER A 171 7.88 4.96 -1.92
CA SER A 171 9.10 4.55 -2.64
C SER A 171 10.35 4.69 -1.75
N LEU A 172 11.41 5.37 -2.19
CA LEU A 172 12.58 5.70 -1.35
C LEU A 172 12.23 6.51 -0.09
N GLY A 173 11.17 7.31 -0.12
CA GLY A 173 10.68 8.07 1.02
C GLY A 173 10.20 7.18 2.18
N SER A 174 9.80 5.94 1.91
CA SER A 174 9.46 4.96 2.96
C SER A 174 10.68 4.59 3.81
N HIS A 175 11.87 4.50 3.20
CA HIS A 175 13.11 4.21 3.92
C HIS A 175 13.66 5.45 4.62
N ALA A 176 13.42 6.65 4.09
CA ALA A 176 13.66 7.88 4.84
C ALA A 176 12.77 7.97 6.10
N ALA A 177 11.51 7.54 5.99
CA ALA A 177 10.60 7.43 7.14
C ALA A 177 11.12 6.40 8.18
N GLY A 178 11.59 5.24 7.72
CA GLY A 178 12.25 4.24 8.57
C GLY A 178 13.47 4.80 9.29
N GLU A 179 14.40 5.44 8.58
CA GLU A 179 15.58 6.08 9.19
C GLU A 179 15.21 7.15 10.22
N ALA A 180 14.13 7.92 9.99
CA ALA A 180 13.62 8.87 10.97
C ALA A 180 13.06 8.17 12.22
N GLY A 181 12.29 7.09 12.03
CA GLY A 181 11.79 6.22 13.09
C GLY A 181 12.90 5.62 13.94
N ARG A 182 13.90 5.01 13.31
CA ARG A 182 15.09 4.47 13.96
C ARG A 182 15.82 5.51 14.80
N ARG A 183 16.07 6.71 14.24
CA ARG A 183 16.76 7.81 14.96
C ARG A 183 15.97 8.39 16.12
N THR A 184 14.64 8.26 16.08
CA THR A 184 13.75 8.61 17.20
C THR A 184 13.52 7.43 18.15
N ASN A 185 14.29 6.34 18.02
CA ASN A 185 14.19 5.11 18.81
C ASN A 185 12.78 4.49 18.79
N GLY A 186 12.12 4.51 17.63
CA GLY A 186 10.79 3.92 17.47
C GLY A 186 9.71 4.62 18.31
N THR A 187 9.88 5.91 18.61
CA THR A 187 8.91 6.68 19.43
C THR A 187 7.82 7.35 18.60
N ILE A 188 8.00 7.47 17.28
CA ILE A 188 6.95 7.89 16.34
C ILE A 188 5.76 6.93 16.45
N GLU A 189 4.54 7.48 16.45
CA GLU A 189 3.32 6.65 16.61
C GLU A 189 3.11 5.72 15.43
N ARG A 190 3.26 6.25 14.21
CA ARG A 190 2.95 5.49 13.01
C ARG A 190 3.90 5.81 11.87
N ILE A 191 4.28 4.78 11.11
CA ILE A 191 4.85 4.91 9.77
C ILE A 191 3.96 4.15 8.77
N THR A 192 3.58 4.80 7.68
CA THR A 192 2.99 4.11 6.53
C THR A 192 4.01 4.02 5.40
N GLY A 193 4.36 2.80 4.98
CA GLY A 193 5.19 2.54 3.81
C GLY A 193 4.34 2.35 2.55
N LEU A 194 4.41 3.28 1.60
CA LEU A 194 3.69 3.20 0.33
C LEU A 194 4.63 2.67 -0.76
N ASP A 195 4.50 1.37 -1.02
CA ASP A 195 5.32 0.58 -1.94
C ASP A 195 6.83 0.82 -1.75
N PRO A 196 7.40 0.41 -0.58
CA PRO A 196 8.82 0.63 -0.28
C PRO A 196 9.73 0.07 -1.36
N ALA A 197 10.78 0.78 -1.74
CA ALA A 197 11.59 0.41 -2.90
C ALA A 197 12.41 -0.87 -2.66
N GLU A 198 12.44 -1.79 -3.62
CA GLU A 198 13.23 -3.03 -3.55
C GLU A 198 14.76 -2.78 -3.68
N PRO A 199 15.24 -2.10 -4.73
CA PRO A 199 16.66 -2.09 -5.03
C PRO A 199 17.46 -1.36 -3.95
N CYS A 200 18.60 -1.93 -3.55
CA CYS A 200 19.42 -1.43 -2.43
C CYS A 200 18.79 -1.57 -1.02
N PHE A 201 17.59 -2.13 -0.84
CA PHE A 201 16.95 -2.24 0.48
C PHE A 201 16.44 -3.65 0.81
N GLN A 202 15.79 -4.35 -0.12
CA GLN A 202 15.31 -5.70 0.15
C GLN A 202 16.47 -6.63 0.50
N GLY A 203 16.32 -7.44 1.56
CA GLY A 203 17.38 -8.32 2.07
C GLY A 203 18.44 -7.64 2.94
N THR A 204 18.44 -6.32 3.05
CA THR A 204 19.36 -5.61 3.96
C THR A 204 18.94 -5.75 5.43
N PRO A 205 19.87 -5.55 6.38
CA PRO A 205 19.53 -5.47 7.80
C PRO A 205 18.52 -4.36 8.09
N GLU A 206 17.72 -4.57 9.14
CA GLU A 206 16.75 -3.59 9.68
C GLU A 206 17.31 -2.17 9.80
N LEU A 207 18.58 -2.04 10.19
CA LEU A 207 19.31 -0.78 10.25
C LEU A 207 19.21 0.10 8.98
N VAL A 208 19.07 -0.50 7.80
CA VAL A 208 19.18 0.19 6.49
C VAL A 208 17.83 0.53 5.87
N ARG A 209 16.76 -0.17 6.25
CA ARG A 209 15.46 -0.15 5.56
C ARG A 209 14.34 0.18 6.54
N LEU A 210 13.12 0.32 6.00
CA LEU A 210 11.92 0.35 6.82
C LEU A 210 11.74 -1.01 7.49
N ASP A 211 11.37 -1.01 8.77
CA ASP A 211 10.98 -2.19 9.50
C ASP A 211 9.92 -1.89 10.59
N PRO A 212 9.35 -2.92 11.26
CA PRO A 212 8.34 -2.70 12.30
C PRO A 212 8.85 -1.96 13.55
N SER A 213 10.16 -1.96 13.84
CA SER A 213 10.74 -1.34 15.03
C SER A 213 10.85 0.19 14.93
N ASP A 214 10.77 0.73 13.71
CA ASP A 214 10.90 2.15 13.42
C ASP A 214 9.75 3.01 13.99
N ALA A 215 8.61 2.43 14.36
CA ALA A 215 7.50 3.13 14.99
C ALA A 215 6.66 2.23 15.91
N LYS A 216 5.74 2.82 16.68
CA LYS A 216 4.76 2.04 17.48
C LYS A 216 3.83 1.20 16.62
N PHE A 217 3.57 1.65 15.41
CA PHE A 217 2.79 0.95 14.41
C PHE A 217 3.34 1.23 13.01
N VAL A 218 3.47 0.18 12.19
CA VAL A 218 3.96 0.28 10.82
C VAL A 218 3.00 -0.48 9.92
N ASP A 219 2.45 0.16 8.91
CA ASP A 219 1.61 -0.46 7.91
C ASP A 219 2.12 -0.18 6.51
N VAL A 220 2.07 -1.21 5.65
CA VAL A 220 2.74 -1.17 4.34
C VAL A 220 1.76 -1.56 3.25
N ILE A 221 1.77 -0.83 2.13
CA ILE A 221 0.96 -1.12 0.95
C ILE A 221 1.88 -1.48 -0.21
N HIS A 222 1.80 -2.72 -0.68
CA HIS A 222 2.60 -3.24 -1.80
C HIS A 222 1.79 -3.20 -3.10
N THR A 223 2.30 -2.54 -4.12
CA THR A 223 1.60 -2.39 -5.42
C THR A 223 2.47 -2.71 -6.63
N ASP A 224 3.79 -2.80 -6.46
CA ASP A 224 4.73 -3.16 -7.53
C ASP A 224 5.79 -4.18 -7.08
N ALA A 225 5.38 -5.15 -6.27
CA ALA A 225 6.22 -6.16 -5.62
C ALA A 225 6.66 -7.32 -6.54
N ALA A 226 6.68 -7.10 -7.86
CA ALA A 226 7.34 -8.03 -8.76
C ALA A 226 8.87 -7.82 -8.67
N PRO A 227 9.71 -8.83 -8.87
CA PRO A 227 11.16 -8.62 -8.83
C PRO A 227 11.62 -7.58 -9.86
N ILE A 228 12.52 -6.66 -9.49
CA ILE A 228 13.05 -5.66 -10.43
C ILE A 228 13.64 -6.31 -11.69
N ILE A 229 14.30 -7.46 -11.56
CA ILE A 229 14.79 -8.25 -12.70
C ILE A 229 14.03 -9.58 -12.74
N PRO A 230 13.39 -9.94 -13.87
CA PRO A 230 13.28 -9.18 -15.12
C PRO A 230 12.04 -8.26 -15.23
N ASN A 231 11.23 -8.16 -14.17
CA ASN A 231 9.87 -7.64 -14.27
C ASN A 231 9.73 -6.12 -14.11
N LEU A 232 10.80 -5.43 -13.72
CA LEU A 232 10.80 -3.99 -13.42
C LEU A 232 9.76 -3.61 -12.35
N GLY A 233 9.54 -4.46 -11.35
CA GLY A 233 8.82 -4.04 -10.16
C GLY A 233 9.74 -3.25 -9.24
N PHE A 234 9.32 -2.04 -8.86
CA PHE A 234 10.11 -1.14 -8.04
C PHE A 234 9.89 -1.36 -6.54
N GLY A 235 8.75 -1.92 -6.15
CA GLY A 235 8.39 -2.18 -4.76
C GLY A 235 8.98 -3.50 -4.25
N MET A 236 9.29 -3.57 -2.96
CA MET A 236 9.73 -4.81 -2.33
C MET A 236 8.57 -5.77 -2.08
N SER A 237 8.88 -7.06 -2.18
CA SER A 237 7.97 -8.15 -1.82
C SER A 237 8.12 -8.61 -0.37
N GLN A 238 9.25 -8.26 0.26
CA GLN A 238 9.51 -8.49 1.66
C GLN A 238 8.51 -7.71 2.53
N THR A 239 7.92 -8.39 3.51
CA THR A 239 7.07 -7.76 4.52
C THR A 239 7.94 -6.95 5.49
N VAL A 240 7.56 -5.69 5.69
CA VAL A 240 8.33 -4.74 6.52
C VAL A 240 7.45 -3.96 7.52
N GLY A 241 6.17 -4.32 7.63
CA GLY A 241 5.23 -3.72 8.57
C GLY A 241 4.85 -4.63 9.73
N HIS A 242 4.04 -4.06 10.62
CA HIS A 242 3.15 -4.84 11.47
C HIS A 242 2.01 -5.45 10.64
N LEU A 243 1.46 -4.66 9.71
CA LEU A 243 0.48 -5.08 8.70
C LEU A 243 1.04 -4.79 7.30
N ASP A 244 0.99 -5.78 6.41
CA ASP A 244 1.44 -5.67 5.02
C ASP A 244 0.27 -6.02 4.09
N PHE A 245 -0.18 -5.04 3.32
CA PHE A 245 -1.32 -5.15 2.40
C PHE A 245 -0.84 -5.36 0.97
N PHE A 246 -1.41 -6.36 0.31
CA PHE A 246 -1.14 -6.70 -1.09
C PHE A 246 -2.42 -6.56 -1.93
N PRO A 247 -2.92 -5.33 -2.17
CA PRO A 247 -4.07 -5.10 -3.03
C PRO A 247 -3.81 -5.69 -4.42
N ASN A 248 -4.78 -6.42 -4.97
CA ASN A 248 -4.70 -7.11 -6.26
C ASN A 248 -3.49 -8.07 -6.35
N GLY A 249 -3.04 -8.61 -5.22
CA GLY A 249 -1.87 -9.48 -5.12
C GLY A 249 -0.53 -8.74 -5.10
N GLY A 250 -0.55 -7.41 -5.11
CA GLY A 250 0.61 -6.53 -4.90
C GLY A 250 1.61 -6.41 -6.05
N LYS A 251 1.30 -6.97 -7.23
CA LYS A 251 2.24 -7.00 -8.38
C LYS A 251 1.72 -6.26 -9.61
N GLU A 252 0.46 -6.44 -9.95
CA GLU A 252 -0.11 -5.89 -11.18
C GLU A 252 -1.44 -5.23 -10.85
N MET A 253 -1.45 -3.90 -10.86
CA MET A 253 -2.63 -3.14 -10.45
C MET A 253 -3.59 -2.98 -11.64
N PRO A 254 -4.91 -3.17 -11.43
CA PRO A 254 -5.90 -2.92 -12.47
C PRO A 254 -5.75 -1.50 -13.06
N GLY A 255 -5.88 -1.38 -14.38
CA GLY A 255 -5.73 -0.12 -15.11
C GLY A 255 -4.27 0.33 -15.38
N CYS A 256 -3.27 -0.40 -14.91
CA CYS A 256 -1.87 -0.15 -15.24
C CYS A 256 -1.38 -1.00 -16.42
N GLN A 257 -0.52 -0.43 -17.25
CA GLN A 257 0.20 -1.18 -18.29
C GLN A 257 1.37 -1.94 -17.66
N LYS A 258 1.74 -3.09 -18.21
CA LYS A 258 2.92 -3.84 -17.75
C LYS A 258 4.19 -3.25 -18.32
N ASN A 259 5.25 -3.21 -17.50
CA ASN A 259 6.60 -2.95 -17.99
C ASN A 259 7.06 -4.10 -18.92
N ILE A 260 7.90 -3.75 -19.90
CA ILE A 260 8.52 -4.74 -20.80
C ILE A 260 9.57 -5.53 -20.00
N LEU A 261 9.53 -6.86 -20.09
CA LEU A 261 10.50 -7.72 -19.42
C LEU A 261 11.92 -7.42 -19.92
N SER A 262 12.86 -7.17 -19.00
CA SER A 262 14.26 -6.91 -19.35
C SER A 262 15.22 -7.61 -18.39
N GLN A 263 16.23 -8.28 -18.92
CA GLN A 263 17.33 -8.88 -18.14
C GLN A 263 18.39 -7.84 -17.72
N ILE A 264 18.36 -6.63 -18.31
CA ILE A 264 19.25 -5.52 -18.00
C ILE A 264 18.38 -4.30 -17.70
N VAL A 265 18.53 -3.74 -16.51
CA VAL A 265 17.73 -2.60 -16.04
C VAL A 265 18.64 -1.40 -15.86
N ASP A 266 18.38 -0.34 -16.63
CA ASP A 266 19.04 0.97 -16.50
C ASP A 266 18.35 1.76 -15.38
N ILE A 267 18.64 1.37 -14.12
CA ILE A 267 17.96 1.93 -12.95
C ILE A 267 18.22 3.43 -12.80
N ASP A 268 19.43 3.89 -13.12
CA ASP A 268 19.78 5.30 -13.10
C ASP A 268 19.01 6.06 -14.19
N GLY A 269 18.94 5.52 -15.41
CA GLY A 269 18.18 6.13 -16.48
C GLY A 269 16.68 6.21 -16.19
N ILE A 270 16.08 5.20 -15.56
CA ILE A 270 14.68 5.23 -15.12
C ILE A 270 14.48 6.30 -14.05
N TRP A 271 15.33 6.29 -13.03
CA TRP A 271 15.20 7.18 -11.88
C TRP A 271 15.44 8.66 -12.24
N GLU A 272 16.38 8.94 -13.14
CA GLU A 272 16.63 10.28 -13.68
C GLU A 272 15.58 10.71 -14.73
N GLY A 273 14.70 9.80 -15.16
CA GLY A 273 13.66 10.07 -16.16
C GLY A 273 14.16 10.12 -17.61
N THR A 274 15.32 9.54 -17.89
CA THR A 274 15.89 9.41 -19.25
C THR A 274 15.52 8.11 -19.95
N ARG A 275 14.87 7.18 -19.24
CA ARG A 275 14.32 5.92 -19.76
C ARG A 275 12.83 5.79 -19.48
N ASP A 276 12.12 5.20 -20.44
CA ASP A 276 10.71 4.90 -20.29
C ASP A 276 10.50 3.84 -19.20
N PHE A 277 9.67 4.18 -18.21
CA PHE A 277 9.26 3.29 -17.13
C PHE A 277 7.77 3.51 -16.88
N VAL A 278 6.99 2.43 -16.88
CA VAL A 278 5.58 2.49 -16.52
C VAL A 278 5.49 2.49 -15.00
N ALA A 279 5.58 3.68 -14.41
CA ALA A 279 5.50 3.87 -12.96
C ALA A 279 4.12 3.56 -12.36
N CYS A 280 3.09 3.31 -13.19
CA CYS A 280 1.70 3.20 -12.76
C CYS A 280 1.50 2.28 -11.54
N ASN A 281 2.04 1.06 -11.55
CA ASN A 281 1.92 0.13 -10.42
C ASN A 281 2.54 0.74 -9.15
N HIS A 282 3.76 1.26 -9.24
CA HIS A 282 4.48 1.87 -8.12
C HIS A 282 3.77 3.08 -7.52
N LEU A 283 3.06 3.85 -8.36
CA LEU A 283 2.29 5.02 -7.95
C LEU A 283 0.91 4.67 -7.35
N ARG A 284 0.42 3.44 -7.50
CA ARG A 284 -0.92 3.05 -7.00
C ARG A 284 -1.02 3.05 -5.49
N SER A 285 0.07 2.77 -4.77
CA SER A 285 0.08 2.74 -3.30
C SER A 285 -0.40 4.06 -2.70
N TYR A 286 0.11 5.23 -3.16
CA TYR A 286 -0.37 6.52 -2.67
C TYR A 286 -1.74 6.91 -3.22
N LYS A 287 -2.12 6.44 -4.42
CA LYS A 287 -3.48 6.66 -4.97
C LYS A 287 -4.53 5.93 -4.13
N TYR A 288 -4.26 4.68 -3.74
CA TYR A 288 -5.12 3.93 -2.82
C TYR A 288 -5.14 4.54 -1.43
N TYR A 289 -3.98 4.96 -0.90
CA TYR A 289 -3.94 5.67 0.38
C TYR A 289 -4.77 6.97 0.34
N ALA A 290 -4.64 7.78 -0.71
CA ALA A 290 -5.39 9.02 -0.88
C ALA A 290 -6.91 8.80 -0.94
N ASP A 291 -7.38 7.77 -1.65
CA ASP A 291 -8.80 7.39 -1.71
C ASP A 291 -9.30 6.82 -0.38
N SER A 292 -8.46 6.05 0.34
CA SER A 292 -8.82 5.46 1.63
C SER A 292 -9.16 6.48 2.70
N ILE A 293 -8.62 7.71 2.61
CA ILE A 293 -8.95 8.81 3.53
C ILE A 293 -10.45 9.14 3.46
N LEU A 294 -11.03 9.12 2.26
CA LEU A 294 -12.42 9.49 2.00
C LEU A 294 -13.39 8.30 1.98
N ASN A 295 -12.86 7.07 1.95
CA ASN A 295 -13.65 5.83 1.91
C ASN A 295 -13.23 4.93 3.10
N PRO A 296 -13.75 5.19 4.32
CA PRO A 296 -13.26 4.56 5.55
C PRO A 296 -13.51 3.06 5.67
N ASP A 297 -14.34 2.48 4.82
CA ASP A 297 -14.73 1.07 4.80
C ASP A 297 -14.46 0.38 3.44
N GLY A 298 -13.94 1.12 2.46
CA GLY A 298 -13.82 0.71 1.06
C GLY A 298 -12.59 -0.13 0.73
N PHE A 299 -11.75 -0.46 1.71
CA PHE A 299 -10.46 -1.14 1.51
C PHE A 299 -10.21 -2.21 2.59
N ALA A 300 -11.22 -3.01 2.92
CA ALA A 300 -11.09 -4.10 3.87
C ALA A 300 -10.07 -5.15 3.39
N GLY A 301 -9.00 -5.35 4.16
CA GLY A 301 -7.96 -6.35 3.91
C GLY A 301 -8.26 -7.68 4.60
N PHE A 302 -8.29 -8.77 3.85
CA PHE A 302 -8.59 -10.10 4.34
C PHE A 302 -7.29 -10.87 4.67
N PRO A 303 -7.10 -11.36 5.90
CA PRO A 303 -5.93 -12.17 6.22
C PRO A 303 -6.00 -13.47 5.43
N CYS A 304 -4.92 -13.79 4.73
CA CYS A 304 -4.87 -14.96 3.85
C CYS A 304 -3.42 -15.37 3.59
N ASP A 305 -3.19 -16.67 3.37
CA ASP A 305 -1.84 -17.19 3.14
C ASP A 305 -1.23 -16.72 1.82
N SER A 306 -2.05 -16.52 0.79
CA SER A 306 -1.61 -16.01 -0.50
C SER A 306 -2.76 -15.44 -1.31
N TYR A 307 -2.44 -14.59 -2.29
CA TYR A 307 -3.42 -14.06 -3.21
C TYR A 307 -4.18 -15.16 -3.99
N ASN A 308 -3.52 -16.28 -4.32
CA ASN A 308 -4.17 -17.40 -5.01
C ASN A 308 -5.25 -18.07 -4.15
N VAL A 309 -5.03 -18.17 -2.84
CA VAL A 309 -6.02 -18.70 -1.89
C VAL A 309 -7.19 -17.72 -1.74
N PHE A 310 -6.89 -16.41 -1.71
CA PHE A 310 -7.89 -15.35 -1.69
C PHE A 310 -8.77 -15.35 -2.95
N THR A 311 -8.19 -15.41 -4.15
CA THR A 311 -8.95 -15.48 -5.42
C THR A 311 -9.65 -16.82 -5.63
N ALA A 312 -9.31 -17.85 -4.84
CA ALA A 312 -10.01 -19.13 -4.82
C ALA A 312 -11.18 -19.16 -3.81
N ASN A 313 -11.59 -18.00 -3.27
CA ASN A 313 -12.74 -17.84 -2.39
C ASN A 313 -12.60 -18.61 -1.06
N LYS A 314 -11.42 -18.53 -0.43
CA LYS A 314 -11.09 -19.29 0.79
C LYS A 314 -10.74 -18.43 2.01
N CYS A 315 -10.80 -17.10 1.89
CA CYS A 315 -10.39 -16.15 2.92
C CYS A 315 -11.46 -15.09 3.22
N PHE A 316 -12.73 -15.48 3.11
CA PHE A 316 -13.89 -14.62 3.36
C PHE A 316 -14.90 -15.38 4.23
N PRO A 317 -15.64 -14.71 5.13
CA PRO A 317 -15.68 -13.26 5.42
C PRO A 317 -14.50 -12.79 6.29
N CYS A 318 -14.57 -11.57 6.83
CA CYS A 318 -13.59 -11.09 7.81
C CYS A 318 -13.58 -11.97 9.08
N PRO A 319 -12.44 -12.06 9.79
CA PRO A 319 -12.38 -12.64 11.13
C PRO A 319 -13.32 -11.93 12.12
N SER A 320 -13.53 -12.55 13.28
CA SER A 320 -14.40 -12.04 14.35
C SER A 320 -14.03 -10.63 14.86
N GLU A 321 -12.75 -10.30 14.83
CA GLU A 321 -12.18 -9.02 15.21
C GLU A 321 -12.32 -7.94 14.12
N GLY A 322 -12.88 -8.32 12.96
CA GLY A 322 -13.00 -7.48 11.77
C GLY A 322 -11.76 -7.53 10.87
N CYS A 323 -11.88 -6.96 9.67
CA CYS A 323 -10.73 -6.74 8.79
C CYS A 323 -10.08 -5.38 9.07
N PRO A 324 -8.75 -5.27 9.03
CA PRO A 324 -8.10 -3.96 8.95
C PRO A 324 -8.45 -3.27 7.63
N GLN A 325 -8.60 -1.95 7.66
CA GLN A 325 -8.74 -1.13 6.46
C GLN A 325 -7.35 -0.77 5.95
N MET A 326 -7.04 -1.09 4.69
CA MET A 326 -5.80 -0.65 4.07
C MET A 326 -5.77 0.88 3.96
N GLY A 327 -4.63 1.49 4.27
CA GLY A 327 -4.42 2.93 4.15
C GLY A 327 -4.75 3.70 5.42
N HIS A 328 -5.41 4.85 5.29
CA HIS A 328 -5.47 5.86 6.35
C HIS A 328 -6.00 5.33 7.69
N TYR A 329 -6.95 4.40 7.66
CA TYR A 329 -7.63 3.89 8.84
C TYR A 329 -7.10 2.55 9.37
N ALA A 330 -5.95 2.06 8.89
CA ALA A 330 -5.33 0.82 9.37
C ALA A 330 -5.04 0.83 10.88
N ASP A 331 -4.80 2.00 11.46
CA ASP A 331 -4.56 2.19 12.89
C ASP A 331 -5.79 1.97 13.78
N ARG A 332 -6.99 1.82 13.19
CA ARG A 332 -8.22 1.45 13.91
C ARG A 332 -8.32 -0.05 14.18
N PHE A 333 -7.52 -0.88 13.52
CA PHE A 333 -7.58 -2.32 13.70
C PHE A 333 -7.13 -2.72 15.12
N PRO A 334 -7.94 -3.46 15.89
CA PRO A 334 -7.60 -3.81 17.27
C PRO A 334 -6.30 -4.62 17.40
N GLY A 335 -6.05 -5.54 16.47
CA GLY A 335 -4.88 -6.43 16.47
C GLY A 335 -3.65 -5.89 15.74
N LYS A 336 -3.59 -4.58 15.46
CA LYS A 336 -2.61 -3.96 14.57
C LYS A 336 -1.14 -4.20 14.92
N THR A 337 -0.82 -4.51 16.18
CA THR A 337 0.54 -4.76 16.67
C THR A 337 0.66 -6.09 17.43
N ASN A 338 -0.32 -6.99 17.31
CA ASN A 338 -0.26 -8.32 17.94
C ASN A 338 0.84 -9.21 17.35
N GLY A 339 1.27 -8.91 16.13
CA GLY A 339 2.39 -9.54 15.45
C GLY A 339 2.99 -8.59 14.42
N VAL A 340 4.08 -9.05 13.82
CA VAL A 340 4.73 -8.39 12.67
C VAL A 340 4.49 -9.21 11.41
N SER A 341 4.58 -8.55 10.25
CA SER A 341 4.43 -9.20 8.94
C SER A 341 3.10 -9.92 8.75
N GLN A 342 2.02 -9.36 9.30
CA GLN A 342 0.67 -9.88 9.09
C GLN A 342 0.22 -9.50 7.68
N VAL A 343 -0.09 -10.51 6.85
CA VAL A 343 -0.38 -10.33 5.42
C VAL A 343 -1.89 -10.24 5.16
N PHE A 344 -2.31 -9.21 4.42
CA PHE A 344 -3.70 -8.99 4.03
C PHE A 344 -3.84 -8.80 2.52
N TYR A 345 -4.88 -9.39 1.94
CA TYR A 345 -5.21 -9.27 0.52
C TYR A 345 -6.59 -8.61 0.35
N LEU A 346 -6.72 -7.84 -0.72
CA LEU A 346 -7.96 -7.21 -1.14
C LEU A 346 -7.90 -6.95 -2.64
N ASN A 347 -9.03 -6.56 -3.25
CA ASN A 347 -9.08 -6.07 -4.62
C ASN A 347 -9.53 -4.61 -4.65
N THR A 348 -9.09 -3.87 -5.68
CA THR A 348 -9.46 -2.47 -5.90
C THR A 348 -10.02 -2.27 -7.30
N GLY A 349 -10.63 -1.11 -7.53
CA GLY A 349 -10.92 -0.63 -8.89
C GLY A 349 -9.66 -0.40 -9.74
N ASP A 350 -9.90 -0.20 -11.04
CA ASP A 350 -8.93 0.16 -12.07
C ASP A 350 -8.79 1.68 -12.28
N ALA A 351 -9.75 2.47 -11.81
CA ALA A 351 -9.72 3.92 -11.78
C ALA A 351 -10.39 4.44 -10.49
N SER A 352 -10.08 5.68 -10.12
CA SER A 352 -10.74 6.35 -8.99
C SER A 352 -12.24 6.47 -9.26
N ASN A 353 -13.15 6.11 -8.36
CA ASN A 353 -12.94 5.62 -6.99
C ASN A 353 -12.48 4.14 -6.93
N PHE A 354 -11.36 3.89 -6.24
CA PHE A 354 -10.76 2.54 -6.12
C PHE A 354 -11.46 1.64 -5.11
N ALA A 355 -12.27 2.19 -4.20
CA ALA A 355 -12.94 1.45 -3.12
C ALA A 355 -13.79 0.29 -3.66
N ARG A 356 -13.74 -0.85 -2.98
CA ARG A 356 -14.55 -2.04 -3.30
C ARG A 356 -15.06 -2.72 -2.04
N TRP A 357 -16.24 -3.33 -2.17
CA TRP A 357 -16.89 -4.10 -1.10
C TRP A 357 -17.11 -5.52 -1.56
N ARG A 358 -16.45 -6.48 -0.90
CA ARG A 358 -16.49 -7.89 -1.26
C ARG A 358 -17.74 -8.58 -0.70
N TYR A 359 -18.43 -9.34 -1.54
CA TYR A 359 -19.58 -10.15 -1.18
C TYR A 359 -19.37 -11.59 -1.64
N LYS A 360 -19.96 -12.54 -0.90
CA LYS A 360 -20.09 -13.93 -1.35
C LYS A 360 -21.54 -14.23 -1.67
N VAL A 361 -21.77 -14.82 -2.84
CA VAL A 361 -23.11 -15.17 -3.31
C VAL A 361 -23.15 -16.65 -3.67
N SER A 362 -24.17 -17.35 -3.16
CA SER A 362 -24.45 -18.75 -3.47
C SER A 362 -25.83 -18.88 -4.10
N VAL A 363 -25.90 -19.43 -5.31
CA VAL A 363 -27.12 -19.56 -6.11
C VAL A 363 -27.48 -21.03 -6.28
N THR A 364 -28.64 -21.44 -5.76
CA THR A 364 -29.23 -22.75 -6.03
C THR A 364 -30.19 -22.66 -7.20
N LEU A 365 -29.89 -23.39 -8.26
CA LEU A 365 -30.62 -23.30 -9.53
C LEU A 365 -31.94 -24.06 -9.52
N SER A 366 -32.88 -23.63 -10.35
CA SER A 366 -34.15 -24.31 -10.62
C SER A 366 -34.48 -24.30 -12.12
N GLY A 367 -35.48 -25.08 -12.54
CA GLY A 367 -35.95 -25.10 -13.94
C GLY A 367 -35.33 -26.20 -14.79
N LYS A 368 -34.83 -25.87 -15.98
CA LYS A 368 -34.27 -26.84 -16.94
C LYS A 368 -32.74 -26.81 -16.96
N LYS A 369 -32.13 -27.97 -17.25
CA LYS A 369 -30.69 -28.07 -17.50
C LYS A 369 -30.32 -27.37 -18.81
N VAL A 370 -29.36 -26.46 -18.75
CA VAL A 370 -28.85 -25.70 -19.92
C VAL A 370 -27.33 -25.50 -19.82
N THR A 371 -26.71 -24.88 -20.82
CA THR A 371 -25.31 -24.44 -20.76
C THR A 371 -25.25 -22.93 -20.99
N GLY A 372 -24.71 -22.19 -20.03
CA GLY A 372 -24.82 -20.74 -20.00
C GLY A 372 -23.96 -20.12 -18.92
N HIS A 373 -24.27 -18.88 -18.58
CA HIS A 373 -23.71 -18.21 -17.42
C HIS A 373 -24.82 -17.49 -16.64
N ILE A 374 -24.64 -17.39 -15.32
CA ILE A 374 -25.58 -16.77 -14.39
C ILE A 374 -24.96 -15.53 -13.77
N LEU A 375 -25.75 -14.47 -13.66
CA LEU A 375 -25.35 -13.24 -13.01
C LEU A 375 -26.33 -12.87 -11.90
N VAL A 376 -25.79 -12.21 -10.88
CA VAL A 376 -26.57 -11.69 -9.74
C VAL A 376 -26.27 -10.20 -9.57
N SER A 377 -27.30 -9.44 -9.21
CA SER A 377 -27.18 -8.05 -8.75
C SER A 377 -27.88 -7.88 -7.40
N LEU A 378 -27.25 -7.11 -6.52
CA LEU A 378 -27.69 -6.87 -5.15
C LEU A 378 -28.43 -5.53 -5.06
N PHE A 379 -29.51 -5.48 -4.27
CA PHE A 379 -30.28 -4.27 -4.02
C PHE A 379 -30.50 -4.13 -2.52
N GLY A 380 -30.03 -3.04 -1.94
CA GLY A 380 -30.24 -2.70 -0.53
C GLY A 380 -30.67 -1.26 -0.35
N ASN A 381 -30.64 -0.79 0.90
CA ASN A 381 -31.07 0.57 1.27
C ASN A 381 -30.11 1.68 0.81
N GLU A 382 -28.84 1.37 0.54
CA GLU A 382 -27.82 2.35 0.14
C GLU A 382 -27.53 2.37 -1.38
N GLY A 383 -28.08 1.40 -2.12
CA GLY A 383 -27.98 1.38 -3.57
C GLY A 383 -28.15 -0.01 -4.16
N ASN A 384 -27.66 -0.18 -5.38
CA ASN A 384 -27.63 -1.46 -6.07
C ASN A 384 -26.29 -1.69 -6.78
N SER A 385 -25.86 -2.93 -6.78
CA SER A 385 -24.64 -3.34 -7.48
C SER A 385 -24.87 -3.45 -8.98
N ARG A 386 -23.78 -3.60 -9.74
CA ARG A 386 -23.80 -4.15 -11.11
C ARG A 386 -24.20 -5.64 -11.09
N GLN A 387 -24.36 -6.22 -12.28
CA GLN A 387 -24.51 -7.67 -12.43
C GLN A 387 -23.12 -8.32 -12.44
N TYR A 388 -22.91 -9.29 -11.53
CA TYR A 388 -21.66 -10.04 -11.43
C TYR A 388 -21.90 -11.50 -11.82
N GLU A 389 -20.99 -12.07 -12.63
CA GLU A 389 -21.04 -13.48 -13.02
C GLU A 389 -20.71 -14.38 -11.81
N ILE A 390 -21.63 -15.30 -11.49
CA ILE A 390 -21.44 -16.26 -10.39
C ILE A 390 -20.90 -17.59 -10.92
N TYR A 391 -21.36 -18.03 -12.09
CA TYR A 391 -20.93 -19.28 -12.66
C TYR A 391 -21.17 -19.31 -14.17
N LYS A 392 -20.25 -19.96 -14.89
CA LYS A 392 -20.33 -20.24 -16.32
C LYS A 392 -20.06 -21.71 -16.57
N GLY A 393 -20.97 -22.38 -17.26
CA GLY A 393 -20.88 -23.80 -17.53
C GLY A 393 -22.24 -24.47 -17.68
N THR A 394 -22.33 -25.72 -17.24
CA THR A 394 -23.60 -26.46 -17.24
C THR A 394 -24.44 -26.04 -16.05
N LEU A 395 -25.57 -25.39 -16.33
CA LEU A 395 -26.55 -24.97 -15.33
C LEU A 395 -27.51 -26.12 -15.09
N GLN A 396 -27.34 -26.83 -13.98
CA GLN A 396 -28.17 -27.97 -13.60
C GLN A 396 -29.08 -27.57 -12.44
N PRO A 397 -30.40 -27.86 -12.50
CA PRO A 397 -31.32 -27.63 -11.39
C PRO A 397 -30.84 -28.32 -10.10
N ASP A 398 -31.15 -27.72 -8.97
CA ASP A 398 -30.79 -28.14 -7.61
C ASP A 398 -29.30 -28.05 -7.26
N ASN A 399 -28.42 -27.82 -8.24
CA ASN A 399 -27.02 -27.52 -7.95
C ASN A 399 -26.87 -26.10 -7.39
N THR A 400 -25.97 -25.96 -6.41
CA THR A 400 -25.56 -24.67 -5.86
C THR A 400 -24.20 -24.27 -6.43
N HIS A 401 -24.11 -23.04 -6.90
CA HIS A 401 -22.87 -22.41 -7.35
C HIS A 401 -22.57 -21.18 -6.51
N SER A 402 -21.34 -21.06 -6.02
CA SER A 402 -20.91 -19.96 -5.17
C SER A 402 -19.75 -19.22 -5.80
N ASN A 403 -19.75 -17.89 -5.68
CA ASN A 403 -18.64 -17.05 -6.06
C ASN A 403 -18.52 -15.84 -5.14
N GLU A 404 -17.34 -15.24 -5.09
CA GLU A 404 -17.09 -13.96 -4.45
C GLU A 404 -16.79 -12.91 -5.51
N PHE A 405 -17.23 -11.67 -5.27
CA PHE A 405 -16.94 -10.54 -6.16
C PHE A 405 -16.80 -9.25 -5.37
N ASP A 406 -16.08 -8.30 -5.97
CA ASP A 406 -15.78 -7.00 -5.40
C ASP A 406 -16.66 -5.92 -6.05
N SER A 407 -17.69 -5.49 -5.33
CA SER A 407 -18.65 -4.48 -5.78
C SER A 407 -18.05 -3.08 -5.73
N ASP A 408 -18.33 -2.25 -6.74
CA ASP A 408 -18.03 -0.81 -6.75
C ASP A 408 -19.03 0.04 -5.93
N VAL A 409 -20.03 -0.61 -5.33
CA VAL A 409 -21.08 0.01 -4.51
C VAL A 409 -21.29 -0.81 -3.24
N GLU A 410 -21.27 -0.16 -2.09
CA GLU A 410 -21.80 -0.66 -0.82
C GLU A 410 -23.33 -0.55 -0.87
N VAL A 411 -24.05 -1.67 -0.77
CA VAL A 411 -25.51 -1.68 -0.93
C VAL A 411 -26.28 -1.56 0.39
N GLY A 412 -25.58 -1.53 1.52
CA GLY A 412 -26.13 -1.54 2.87
C GLY A 412 -26.83 -2.84 3.23
N ASP A 413 -27.94 -2.72 3.95
CA ASP A 413 -28.82 -3.84 4.26
C ASP A 413 -29.57 -4.32 3.02
N LEU A 414 -29.32 -5.58 2.63
CA LEU A 414 -29.93 -6.16 1.44
C LEU A 414 -31.44 -6.34 1.62
N GLN A 415 -32.19 -5.91 0.59
CA GLN A 415 -33.64 -5.95 0.56
C GLN A 415 -34.16 -6.97 -0.47
N LYS A 416 -33.44 -7.15 -1.58
CA LYS A 416 -33.75 -8.12 -2.64
C LYS A 416 -32.51 -8.39 -3.50
N VAL A 417 -32.58 -9.44 -4.31
CA VAL A 417 -31.57 -9.73 -5.33
C VAL A 417 -32.24 -9.98 -6.67
N LYS A 418 -31.49 -9.74 -7.76
CA LYS A 418 -31.94 -10.10 -9.10
C LYS A 418 -31.00 -11.10 -9.74
N PHE A 419 -31.60 -12.14 -10.31
CA PHE A 419 -30.95 -13.21 -11.06
C PHE A 419 -31.23 -13.02 -12.56
N ILE A 420 -30.23 -13.28 -13.38
CA ILE A 420 -30.38 -13.36 -14.84
C ILE A 420 -29.42 -14.44 -15.35
N TRP A 421 -29.79 -15.08 -16.46
CA TRP A 421 -28.94 -16.06 -17.11
C TRP A 421 -28.95 -15.84 -18.62
N TYR A 422 -27.85 -16.21 -19.25
CA TYR A 422 -27.65 -16.15 -20.70
C TYR A 422 -27.26 -17.53 -21.21
N ASN A 423 -27.79 -17.90 -22.35
CA ASN A 423 -27.46 -19.16 -23.01
C ASN A 423 -26.22 -18.96 -23.89
N ASN A 424 -25.34 -19.96 -23.92
CA ASN A 424 -24.14 -19.91 -24.78
C ASN A 424 -24.37 -20.60 -26.14
N VAL A 425 -25.55 -21.18 -26.36
CA VAL A 425 -25.88 -21.96 -27.57
C VAL A 425 -27.32 -21.67 -27.98
N ILE A 426 -27.61 -21.51 -29.28
CA ILE A 426 -28.99 -21.37 -29.77
C ILE A 426 -29.80 -22.61 -29.35
N ASN A 427 -30.79 -22.43 -28.48
CA ASN A 427 -31.64 -23.52 -27.99
C ASN A 427 -33.11 -23.29 -28.40
N PRO A 428 -33.63 -24.02 -29.41
CA PRO A 428 -34.97 -23.80 -29.93
C PRO A 428 -36.09 -24.21 -28.95
N THR A 429 -35.78 -24.89 -27.84
CA THR A 429 -36.78 -25.29 -26.85
C THR A 429 -37.17 -24.16 -25.89
N LEU A 430 -36.54 -22.98 -26.00
CA LEU A 430 -36.79 -21.80 -25.15
C LEU A 430 -36.82 -22.16 -23.65
N PRO A 431 -35.74 -22.77 -23.12
CA PRO A 431 -35.70 -23.27 -21.76
C PRO A 431 -35.89 -22.13 -20.74
N ARG A 432 -36.35 -22.50 -19.54
CA ARG A 432 -36.45 -21.58 -18.40
C ARG A 432 -35.55 -22.06 -17.27
N VAL A 433 -34.79 -21.14 -16.70
CA VAL A 433 -33.92 -21.34 -15.54
C VAL A 433 -34.34 -20.33 -14.47
N GLY A 434 -34.31 -20.73 -13.21
CA GLY A 434 -34.53 -19.86 -12.08
C GLY A 434 -33.48 -20.07 -11.01
N ALA A 435 -33.62 -19.34 -9.91
CA ALA A 435 -32.88 -19.56 -8.69
C ALA A 435 -33.90 -19.80 -7.57
N SER A 436 -33.88 -21.00 -6.99
CA SER A 436 -34.78 -21.35 -5.89
C SER A 436 -34.37 -20.64 -4.61
N LYS A 437 -33.06 -20.50 -4.40
CA LYS A 437 -32.45 -19.78 -3.28
C LYS A 437 -31.20 -19.03 -3.74
N ILE A 438 -31.04 -17.81 -3.27
CA ILE A 438 -29.79 -17.05 -3.33
C ILE A 438 -29.43 -16.62 -1.92
N THR A 439 -28.26 -17.04 -1.45
CA THR A 439 -27.68 -16.63 -0.18
C THR A 439 -26.59 -15.60 -0.45
N VAL A 440 -26.61 -14.47 0.25
CA VAL A 440 -25.60 -13.42 0.18
C VAL A 440 -24.96 -13.23 1.54
N GLU A 441 -23.64 -13.24 1.60
CA GLU A 441 -22.84 -13.00 2.80
C GLU A 441 -22.01 -11.73 2.60
N ARG A 442 -22.10 -10.81 3.57
CA ARG A 442 -21.29 -9.58 3.65
C ARG A 442 -19.94 -9.84 4.31
N ASN A 443 -19.01 -8.90 4.18
CA ASN A 443 -17.68 -9.02 4.78
C ASN A 443 -17.70 -9.09 6.32
N ASP A 444 -18.74 -8.58 6.98
CA ASP A 444 -19.00 -8.71 8.41
C ASP A 444 -19.55 -10.08 8.84
N GLY A 445 -19.73 -11.01 7.88
CA GLY A 445 -20.30 -12.34 8.11
C GLY A 445 -21.82 -12.38 8.21
N LYS A 446 -22.53 -11.25 8.01
CA LYS A 446 -24.00 -11.24 7.99
C LYS A 446 -24.52 -11.92 6.72
N VAL A 447 -25.40 -12.90 6.92
CA VAL A 447 -25.99 -13.72 5.85
C VAL A 447 -27.45 -13.32 5.61
N TYR A 448 -27.82 -13.21 4.34
CA TYR A 448 -29.16 -12.88 3.87
C TYR A 448 -29.62 -13.94 2.86
N ASP A 449 -30.82 -14.47 3.05
CA ASP A 449 -31.42 -15.47 2.19
C ASP A 449 -32.57 -14.86 1.35
N PHE A 450 -32.61 -15.23 0.07
CA PHE A 450 -33.63 -14.78 -0.87
C PHE A 450 -34.16 -15.97 -1.66
N CYS A 451 -35.49 -16.06 -1.82
CA CYS A 451 -36.13 -17.21 -2.45
C CYS A 451 -37.04 -16.80 -3.60
N SER A 452 -37.21 -17.70 -4.57
CA SER A 452 -38.25 -17.62 -5.59
C SER A 452 -38.68 -19.00 -6.06
N GLN A 453 -39.95 -19.13 -6.46
CA GLN A 453 -40.49 -20.33 -7.10
C GLN A 453 -40.56 -20.19 -8.63
N GLU A 454 -40.23 -19.01 -9.15
CA GLU A 454 -40.33 -18.70 -10.56
C GLU A 454 -39.10 -19.16 -11.34
N THR A 455 -39.29 -19.39 -12.64
CA THR A 455 -38.21 -19.61 -13.61
C THR A 455 -38.40 -18.66 -14.78
N VAL A 456 -37.32 -18.23 -15.43
CA VAL A 456 -37.37 -17.22 -16.49
C VAL A 456 -36.63 -17.71 -17.74
N ARG A 457 -37.00 -17.17 -18.91
CA ARG A 457 -36.21 -17.37 -20.13
C ARG A 457 -34.86 -16.67 -20.01
N GLU A 458 -33.94 -16.95 -20.92
CA GLU A 458 -32.69 -16.21 -21.02
C GLU A 458 -32.94 -14.70 -21.13
N GLU A 459 -32.00 -13.89 -20.64
CA GLU A 459 -32.04 -12.42 -20.70
C GLU A 459 -33.21 -11.75 -19.96
N VAL A 460 -33.94 -12.50 -19.13
CA VAL A 460 -35.03 -11.98 -18.29
C VAL A 460 -34.60 -11.90 -16.83
N LEU A 461 -34.73 -10.73 -16.22
CA LEU A 461 -34.44 -10.51 -14.80
C LEU A 461 -35.52 -11.15 -13.91
N LEU A 462 -35.08 -12.04 -13.03
CA LEU A 462 -35.88 -12.64 -11.96
C LEU A 462 -35.56 -11.93 -10.64
N THR A 463 -36.58 -11.40 -9.94
CA THR A 463 -36.40 -10.82 -8.60
C THR A 463 -36.66 -11.88 -7.54
N LEU A 464 -35.78 -11.98 -6.54
CA LEU A 464 -35.96 -12.82 -5.35
C LEU A 464 -36.12 -11.93 -4.13
N ASN A 465 -37.05 -12.29 -3.25
CA ASN A 465 -37.38 -11.56 -2.02
C ASN A 465 -36.89 -12.34 -0.78
N PRO A 466 -36.76 -11.67 0.37
CA PRO A 466 -36.27 -12.31 1.59
C PRO A 466 -37.05 -13.57 1.98
N CYS A 467 -36.31 -14.56 2.44
CA CYS A 467 -36.72 -15.76 3.15
C CYS A 467 -35.67 -16.06 4.22
#